data_AF-A0A3B9H2M7-F1
#
_entry.id   AF-A0A3B9H2M7-F1
#
_cell.length_a   1.000
_cell.length_b   1.000
_cell.length_c   1.000
_cell.angle_alpha   90.00
_cell.angle_beta   90.00
_cell.angle_gamma   90.00
#
_symmetry.space_group_name_H-M   'P 1'
#
loop_
_entity.id
_entity.type
_entity.pdbx_description
1 polymer ?
#
loop_
_entity_poly.entity_id
_entity_poly.type
_entity_poly.pdbx_seq_one_letter_code
_entity_poly.pdbx_strand_id
1 'polypeptide(L)'
;IGNDRRDIGVLAITSADRLNSGWTAARRARARGHRDATSQIERLMADVPRDATLITVTDGHPATLAWIGSVMGHQTAPLGVEHFGQTGTIGDLYRHFMIDADAIVAAANYLSAGRRIGLSMR
;
A
#
# COMPACT_ATOMS: atom_id res chain seq x y z
N ILE A 1 11.78 5.43 9.56
CA ILE A 1 10.35 5.31 9.95
C ILE A 1 10.20 4.66 11.33
N GLY A 2 10.58 3.37 11.52
CA GLY A 2 10.40 2.65 12.79
C GLY A 2 11.10 3.21 14.04
N ASN A 3 12.10 4.08 13.87
CA ASN A 3 12.75 4.76 14.99
C ASN A 3 11.96 5.99 15.48
N ASP A 4 11.16 6.61 14.60
CA ASP A 4 10.43 7.85 14.89
C ASP A 4 8.94 7.63 15.13
N ARG A 5 8.37 6.58 14.50
CA ARG A 5 6.97 6.16 14.65
C ARG A 5 6.90 4.76 15.22
N ARG A 6 5.84 4.50 15.99
CA ARG A 6 5.48 3.16 16.47
C ARG A 6 4.35 2.59 15.60
N ASP A 7 4.01 1.33 15.84
CA ASP A 7 2.84 0.66 15.25
C ASP A 7 2.88 0.61 13.71
N ILE A 8 4.07 0.32 13.18
CA ILE A 8 4.30 0.14 11.73
C ILE A 8 4.28 -1.34 11.39
N GLY A 9 3.47 -1.69 10.39
CA GLY A 9 3.53 -2.97 9.69
C GLY A 9 4.12 -2.82 8.29
N VAL A 10 4.76 -3.88 7.79
CA VAL A 10 5.18 -3.99 6.39
C VAL A 10 4.62 -5.29 5.82
N LEU A 11 3.91 -5.18 4.70
CA LEU A 11 3.33 -6.32 3.99
C LEU A 11 3.89 -6.38 2.57
N ALA A 12 4.61 -7.47 2.26
CA ALA A 12 5.10 -7.73 0.91
C ALA A 12 3.99 -8.37 0.06
N ILE A 13 3.68 -7.76 -1.08
CA ILE A 13 2.68 -8.25 -2.03
C ILE A 13 3.39 -8.88 -3.22
N THR A 14 3.32 -10.20 -3.35
CA THR A 14 3.98 -10.94 -4.44
C THR A 14 3.15 -10.97 -5.72
N SER A 15 1.82 -10.92 -5.61
CA SER A 15 0.91 -10.89 -6.76
C SER A 15 -0.35 -10.10 -6.42
N ALA A 16 -0.42 -8.87 -6.92
CA ALA A 16 -1.58 -8.01 -6.77
C ALA A 16 -2.83 -8.61 -7.43
N ASP A 17 -2.67 -9.20 -8.62
CA ASP A 17 -3.75 -9.82 -9.39
C ASP A 17 -4.40 -10.99 -8.63
N ARG A 18 -3.62 -11.94 -8.09
CA ARG A 18 -4.18 -13.08 -7.35
C ARG A 18 -4.93 -12.64 -6.09
N LEU A 19 -4.41 -11.64 -5.38
CA LEU A 19 -5.09 -11.09 -4.20
C LEU A 19 -6.39 -10.38 -4.58
N ASN A 20 -6.39 -9.56 -5.64
CA ASN A 20 -7.57 -8.85 -6.12
C ASN A 20 -8.64 -9.82 -6.63
N SER A 21 -8.23 -10.81 -7.42
CA SER A 21 -9.10 -11.89 -7.92
C SER A 21 -9.75 -12.66 -6.78
N GLY A 22 -8.97 -13.03 -5.75
CA GLY A 22 -9.49 -13.69 -4.56
C GLY A 22 -10.49 -12.82 -3.77
N TRP A 23 -10.21 -11.53 -3.63
CA TRP A 23 -11.11 -10.58 -2.97
C TRP A 23 -12.43 -10.41 -3.72
N THR A 24 -12.37 -10.22 -5.04
CA THR A 24 -13.55 -10.12 -5.90
C THR A 24 -14.37 -11.41 -5.88
N ALA A 25 -13.71 -12.58 -5.90
CA ALA A 25 -14.38 -13.87 -5.80
C ALA A 25 -15.12 -14.05 -4.46
N ALA A 26 -14.50 -13.70 -3.33
CA ALA A 26 -15.14 -13.74 -2.01
C ALA A 26 -16.36 -12.81 -1.95
N ARG A 27 -16.25 -11.57 -2.46
CA ARG A 27 -17.38 -10.63 -2.55
C ARG A 27 -18.54 -11.20 -3.39
N ARG A 28 -18.24 -11.80 -4.55
CA ARG A 28 -19.25 -12.46 -5.39
C ARG A 28 -19.88 -13.68 -4.72
N ALA A 29 -19.11 -14.46 -3.96
CA ALA A 29 -19.62 -15.60 -3.19
C ALA A 29 -20.60 -15.13 -2.11
N ARG A 30 -20.24 -14.06 -1.36
CA ARG A 30 -21.13 -13.44 -0.36
C ARG A 30 -22.43 -12.92 -1.00
N ALA A 31 -22.35 -12.25 -2.15
CA ALA A 31 -23.52 -11.80 -2.90
C ALA A 31 -24.45 -12.95 -3.34
N ARG A 32 -23.92 -14.17 -3.49
CA ARG A 32 -24.67 -15.39 -3.83
C ARG A 32 -25.11 -16.22 -2.61
N GLY A 33 -24.97 -15.68 -1.39
CA GLY A 33 -25.45 -16.32 -0.16
C GLY A 33 -24.39 -17.07 0.65
N HIS A 34 -23.14 -17.19 0.18
CA HIS A 34 -22.04 -17.74 0.98
C HIS A 34 -21.48 -16.67 1.92
N ARG A 35 -22.23 -16.37 2.98
CA ARG A 35 -21.99 -15.22 3.89
C ARG A 35 -20.58 -15.22 4.51
N ASP A 36 -20.03 -16.40 4.79
CA ASP A 36 -18.74 -16.56 5.47
C ASP A 36 -17.54 -16.64 4.51
N ALA A 37 -17.73 -16.43 3.20
CA ALA A 37 -16.63 -16.44 2.24
C ALA A 37 -15.63 -15.31 2.53
N THR A 38 -14.37 -15.67 2.73
CA THR A 38 -13.26 -14.76 3.07
C THR A 38 -12.09 -14.96 2.09
N SER A 39 -11.49 -13.87 1.65
CA SER A 39 -10.31 -13.84 0.79
C SER A 39 -8.99 -13.83 1.58
N GLN A 40 -7.86 -14.05 0.90
CA GLN A 40 -6.54 -13.98 1.54
C GLN A 40 -6.23 -12.57 2.06
N ILE A 41 -6.53 -11.53 1.28
CA ILE A 41 -6.24 -10.14 1.69
C ILE A 41 -7.10 -9.72 2.89
N GLU A 42 -8.36 -10.15 2.98
CA GLU A 42 -9.19 -9.90 4.16
C GLU A 42 -8.61 -10.54 5.42
N ARG A 43 -8.03 -11.75 5.32
CA ARG A 43 -7.35 -12.39 6.45
C ARG A 43 -6.07 -11.66 6.84
N LEU A 44 -5.25 -11.24 5.87
CA LEU A 44 -4.02 -10.50 6.13
C LEU A 44 -4.29 -9.14 6.80
N MET A 45 -5.41 -8.51 6.44
CA MET A 45 -5.81 -7.19 6.95
C MET A 45 -6.69 -7.27 8.20
N ALA A 46 -7.03 -8.47 8.70
CA ALA A 46 -8.01 -8.66 9.77
C ALA A 46 -7.61 -7.97 11.08
N ASP A 47 -6.31 -7.99 11.41
CA ASP A 47 -5.76 -7.40 12.63
C ASP A 47 -5.22 -5.98 12.44
N VAL A 48 -5.39 -5.40 11.24
CA VAL A 48 -4.95 -4.03 10.96
C VAL A 48 -6.03 -3.06 11.47
N PRO A 49 -5.70 -2.14 12.41
CA PRO A 49 -6.65 -1.16 12.93
C PRO A 49 -7.32 -0.36 11.82
N ARG A 50 -8.62 -0.03 11.96
CA ARG A 50 -9.38 0.66 10.92
C ARG A 50 -8.89 2.09 10.64
N ASP A 51 -8.28 2.70 11.64
CA ASP A 51 -7.66 4.03 11.60
C ASP A 51 -6.20 3.99 11.12
N ALA A 52 -5.65 2.80 10.85
CA ALA A 52 -4.34 2.70 10.21
C ALA A 52 -4.37 3.32 8.81
N THR A 53 -3.32 4.05 8.47
CA THR A 53 -3.12 4.59 7.12
C THR A 53 -2.25 3.64 6.31
N LEU A 54 -2.58 3.43 5.03
CA LEU A 54 -1.79 2.60 4.13
C LEU A 54 -0.97 3.45 3.17
N ILE A 55 0.28 3.06 2.98
CA ILE A 55 1.13 3.56 1.90
C ILE A 55 1.45 2.33 1.05
N THR A 56 0.92 2.29 -0.17
CA THR A 56 1.23 1.20 -1.10
C THR A 56 2.25 1.68 -2.11
N VAL A 57 3.24 0.85 -2.45
CA VAL A 57 4.31 1.22 -3.38
C VAL A 57 4.44 0.12 -4.42
N THR A 58 4.50 0.49 -5.70
CA THR A 58 4.74 -0.45 -6.80
C THR A 58 5.52 0.22 -7.91
N ASP A 59 6.42 -0.54 -8.54
CA ASP A 59 7.09 -0.13 -9.78
C ASP A 59 6.16 -0.42 -10.99
N GLY A 60 5.06 0.33 -11.03
CA GLY A 60 3.96 0.17 -11.97
C GLY A 60 2.80 1.10 -11.62
N HIS A 61 1.69 1.04 -12.34
CA HIS A 61 0.59 1.97 -12.13
C HIS A 61 0.04 1.89 -10.69
N PRO A 62 -0.13 3.01 -9.95
CA PRO A 62 -0.52 3.02 -8.54
C PRO A 62 -1.86 2.32 -8.27
N ALA A 63 -2.78 2.36 -9.25
CA ALA A 63 -4.06 1.65 -9.19
C ALA A 63 -3.94 0.13 -8.92
N THR A 64 -2.79 -0.48 -9.26
CA THR A 64 -2.49 -1.91 -9.03
C THR A 64 -2.65 -2.32 -7.57
N LEU A 65 -2.32 -1.42 -6.63
CA LEU A 65 -2.40 -1.68 -5.19
C LEU A 65 -3.37 -0.77 -4.44
N ALA A 66 -3.79 0.36 -5.04
CA ALA A 66 -4.68 1.32 -4.40
C ALA A 66 -5.99 0.71 -3.86
N TRP A 67 -6.51 -0.34 -4.53
CA TRP A 67 -7.73 -1.03 -4.11
C TRP A 67 -7.64 -1.70 -2.74
N ILE A 68 -6.43 -1.98 -2.22
CA ILE A 68 -6.23 -2.61 -0.91
C ILE A 68 -6.84 -1.75 0.21
N GLY A 69 -6.78 -0.42 0.10
CA GLY A 69 -7.45 0.48 1.04
C GLY A 69 -8.95 0.22 1.17
N SER A 70 -9.59 -0.16 0.07
CA SER A 70 -11.03 -0.44 0.02
C SER A 70 -11.42 -1.78 0.65
N VAL A 71 -10.47 -2.65 1.02
CA VAL A 71 -10.76 -3.96 1.62
C VAL A 71 -11.42 -3.78 2.99
N MET A 72 -10.84 -2.93 3.85
CA MET A 72 -11.35 -2.64 5.20
C MET A 72 -11.68 -1.15 5.41
N GLY A 73 -11.51 -0.30 4.40
CA GLY A 73 -11.86 1.13 4.43
C GLY A 73 -10.73 2.04 4.95
N HIS A 74 -9.48 1.66 4.73
CA HIS A 74 -8.31 2.42 5.17
C HIS A 74 -8.01 3.62 4.26
N GLN A 75 -7.65 4.75 4.85
CA GLN A 75 -7.06 5.86 4.11
C GLN A 75 -5.74 5.40 3.48
N THR A 76 -5.57 5.65 2.18
CA THR A 76 -4.46 5.07 1.40
C THR A 76 -3.78 6.14 0.54
N ALA A 77 -2.44 6.21 0.58
CA ALA A 77 -1.63 6.90 -0.42
C ALA A 77 -0.96 5.87 -1.34
N PRO A 78 -1.44 5.74 -2.60
CA PRO A 78 -0.83 4.85 -3.56
C PRO A 78 0.31 5.55 -4.31
N LEU A 79 1.54 5.04 -4.14
CA LEU A 79 2.74 5.47 -4.85
C LEU A 79 3.02 4.49 -6.00
N GLY A 80 3.29 5.04 -7.18
CA GLY A 80 3.55 4.24 -8.37
C GLY A 80 3.93 5.08 -9.58
N VAL A 81 4.11 4.41 -10.71
CA VAL A 81 4.56 4.98 -11.98
C VAL A 81 3.34 5.27 -12.86
N GLU A 82 3.11 6.55 -13.21
CA GLU A 82 1.97 6.96 -14.05
C GLU A 82 2.35 7.26 -15.51
N HIS A 83 3.64 7.52 -15.77
CA HIS A 83 4.14 7.92 -17.09
C HIS A 83 5.37 7.10 -17.45
N PHE A 84 5.52 6.77 -18.73
CA PHE A 84 6.66 6.00 -19.26
C PHE A 84 7.54 6.87 -20.16
N GLY A 85 8.75 6.38 -20.45
CA GLY A 85 9.66 6.98 -21.45
C GLY A 85 10.89 7.69 -20.88
N GLN A 86 11.08 7.63 -19.56
CA GLN A 86 12.25 8.19 -18.89
C GLN A 86 13.44 7.24 -18.99
N THR A 87 14.64 7.81 -19.09
CA THR A 87 15.91 7.08 -19.03
C THR A 87 16.75 7.66 -17.90
N GLY A 88 17.47 6.80 -17.18
CA GLY A 88 18.23 7.19 -16.00
C GLY A 88 18.66 5.97 -15.20
N THR A 89 19.29 6.19 -14.04
CA THR A 89 19.58 5.10 -13.11
C THR A 89 18.30 4.67 -12.38
N ILE A 90 18.29 3.47 -11.79
CA ILE A 90 17.14 3.00 -10.98
C ILE A 90 16.81 4.01 -9.87
N GLY A 91 17.83 4.56 -9.21
CA GLY A 91 17.64 5.58 -8.16
C GLY A 91 17.00 6.86 -8.69
N ASP A 92 17.45 7.33 -9.85
CA ASP A 92 16.87 8.53 -10.48
C ASP A 92 15.41 8.31 -10.87
N LEU A 93 15.09 7.13 -11.43
CA LEU A 93 13.73 6.78 -11.82
C LEU A 93 12.82 6.62 -10.60
N TYR A 94 13.29 5.99 -9.52
CA TYR A 94 12.49 5.82 -8.30
C TYR A 94 12.20 7.15 -7.62
N ARG A 95 13.18 8.07 -7.61
CA ARG A 95 12.96 9.44 -7.16
C ARG A 95 12.00 10.19 -8.07
N HIS A 96 12.18 10.09 -9.39
CA HIS A 96 11.34 10.76 -10.37
C HIS A 96 9.86 10.35 -10.23
N PHE A 97 9.59 9.07 -10.02
CA PHE A 97 8.24 8.54 -9.83
C PHE A 97 7.77 8.54 -8.37
N MET A 98 8.55 9.13 -7.44
CA MET A 98 8.17 9.24 -6.03
C MET A 98 7.85 7.88 -5.38
N ILE A 99 8.64 6.86 -5.71
CA ILE A 99 8.58 5.50 -5.12
C ILE A 99 9.83 5.16 -4.31
N ASP A 100 10.72 6.14 -4.09
CA ASP A 100 11.90 6.00 -3.25
C ASP A 100 11.57 6.14 -1.74
N ALA A 101 12.60 5.96 -0.91
CA ALA A 101 12.45 6.02 0.55
C ALA A 101 12.01 7.43 1.03
N ASP A 102 12.49 8.49 0.37
CA ASP A 102 12.13 9.88 0.69
C ASP A 102 10.64 10.11 0.46
N ALA A 103 10.09 9.64 -0.67
CA ALA A 103 8.67 9.74 -0.97
C ALA A 103 7.78 8.96 0.02
N ILE A 104 8.19 7.73 0.39
CA ILE A 104 7.46 6.93 1.40
C ILE A 104 7.44 7.66 2.75
N VAL A 105 8.55 8.27 3.15
CA VAL A 105 8.65 9.04 4.39
C VAL A 105 7.81 10.31 4.34
N ALA A 106 7.81 11.02 3.20
CA ALA A 106 6.95 12.18 2.99
C ALA A 106 5.46 11.80 3.11
N ALA A 107 5.03 10.70 2.47
CA ALA A 107 3.68 10.20 2.58
C ALA A 107 3.31 9.82 4.03
N ALA A 108 4.21 9.15 4.76
CA ALA A 108 3.99 8.80 6.17
C ALA A 108 3.84 10.04 7.06
N ASN A 109 4.69 11.07 6.85
CA ASN A 109 4.60 12.34 7.57
C ASN A 109 3.30 13.10 7.27
N TYR A 110 2.77 12.99 6.06
CA TYR A 110 1.51 13.63 5.66
C TYR A 110 0.27 12.90 6.20
N LEU A 111 0.24 11.57 6.10
CA LEU A 111 -0.94 10.77 6.40
C LEU A 111 -1.17 10.52 7.90
N SER A 112 -0.10 10.49 8.69
CA SER A 112 -0.18 10.02 10.08
C SER A 112 0.43 11.03 11.05
N ALA A 113 -0.20 11.19 12.21
CA ALA A 113 0.29 12.06 13.28
C ALA A 113 1.43 11.40 14.08
N GLY A 114 2.36 12.20 14.59
CA GLY A 114 3.46 11.75 15.43
C GLY A 114 4.75 12.53 15.19
N ARG A 115 5.87 12.03 15.75
CA ARG A 115 7.19 12.63 15.54
C ARG A 115 7.51 12.68 14.05
N ARG A 116 8.01 13.81 13.55
CA ARG A 116 8.45 13.89 12.15
C ARG A 116 9.53 12.84 11.89
N ILE A 117 9.31 12.04 10.85
CA ILE A 117 10.26 11.04 10.39
C ILE A 117 11.31 11.78 9.57
N GLY A 118 12.57 11.68 10.00
CA GLY A 118 13.72 12.09 9.20
C GLY A 118 14.43 10.86 8.66
N LEU A 119 14.87 10.89 7.41
CA LEU A 119 15.86 9.91 6.96
C LEU A 119 17.22 10.37 7.50
N SER A 120 17.84 9.52 8.33
CA SER A 120 19.25 9.72 8.66
C SER A 120 20.00 9.56 7.34
N MET A 121 20.55 10.66 6.80
CA MET A 121 21.57 10.57 5.76
C MET A 121 22.63 9.59 6.26
N ARG A 122 22.82 8.50 5.52
CA ARG A 122 24.01 7.65 5.61
C ARG A 122 24.87 7.97 4.41
#